data_AF-A0A3D6CT74-F1
#
_entry.id   AF-A0A3D6CT74-F1
#
_cell.length_a   1.000
_cell.length_b   1.000
_cell.length_c   1.000
_cell.angle_alpha   90.00
_cell.angle_beta   90.00
_cell.angle_gamma   90.00
#
_symmetry.space_group_name_H-M   'P 1'
#
loop_
_entity.id
_entity.type
_entity.pdbx_description
1 polymer ?
#
loop_
_entity_poly.entity_id
_entity_poly.type
_entity_poly.pdbx_seq_one_letter_code
_entity_poly.pdbx_strand_id
1 'polypeptide(L)'
;MVTAAHAEWAIALIMRNIANMQTRLDGGDVGEGDGARERKLVAVLRHYLLNPVAASYKIPEAMRQSSIVPVSYLLIRTAQHAAFYTHRFGSNGALRDALRSMVEAGYLMEVKKDATIEAYSYHGQAYRVLRLPNYDEGGPQA
;
A
#
# COMPACT_ATOMS: atom_id res chain seq x y z
N MET A 1 -33.59 -24.93 -20.69
CA MET A 1 -32.86 -24.80 -21.98
C MET A 1 -31.90 -23.62 -21.84
N VAL A 2 -30.63 -23.79 -22.19
CA VAL A 2 -29.64 -22.69 -22.16
C VAL A 2 -29.87 -21.81 -23.39
N THR A 3 -29.83 -20.49 -23.21
CA THR A 3 -30.09 -19.49 -24.27
C THR A 3 -28.83 -18.65 -24.50
N ALA A 4 -28.77 -17.90 -25.59
CA ALA A 4 -27.66 -16.97 -25.84
C ALA A 4 -27.48 -15.96 -24.70
N ALA A 5 -28.57 -15.44 -24.13
CA ALA A 5 -28.53 -14.54 -22.98
C ALA A 5 -27.89 -15.19 -21.73
N HIS A 6 -28.12 -16.49 -21.50
CA HIS A 6 -27.45 -17.22 -20.42
C HIS A 6 -25.93 -17.32 -20.66
N ALA A 7 -25.50 -17.50 -21.92
CA ALA A 7 -24.08 -17.55 -22.28
C ALA A 7 -23.41 -16.17 -22.13
N GLU A 8 -24.05 -15.10 -22.61
CA GLU A 8 -23.54 -13.72 -22.46
C GLU A 8 -23.40 -13.31 -20.99
N TRP A 9 -24.42 -13.63 -20.17
CA TRP A 9 -24.35 -13.40 -18.72
C TRP A 9 -23.19 -14.16 -18.08
N ALA A 10 -22.99 -15.43 -18.45
CA ALA A 10 -21.91 -16.24 -17.92
C ALA A 10 -20.53 -15.67 -18.30
N ILE A 11 -20.35 -15.26 -19.56
CA ILE A 11 -19.10 -14.61 -20.02
C ILE A 11 -18.86 -13.32 -19.23
N ALA A 12 -19.87 -12.45 -19.12
CA ALA A 12 -19.74 -11.20 -18.39
C ALA A 12 -19.39 -11.42 -16.90
N LEU A 13 -19.99 -12.45 -16.28
CA LEU A 13 -19.68 -12.83 -14.90
C LEU A 13 -18.22 -13.26 -14.74
N ILE A 14 -17.73 -14.13 -15.62
CA ILE A 14 -16.33 -14.62 -15.55
C ILE A 14 -15.35 -13.48 -15.82
N MET A 15 -15.60 -12.63 -16.81
CA MET A 15 -14.75 -11.48 -17.10
C MET A 15 -14.68 -10.52 -15.92
N ARG A 16 -15.81 -10.25 -15.25
CA ARG A 16 -15.82 -9.45 -14.01
C ARG A 16 -15.04 -10.12 -12.88
N ASN A 17 -15.13 -11.44 -12.74
CA ASN A 17 -14.37 -12.17 -11.73
C ASN A 17 -12.86 -12.08 -11.98
N ILE A 18 -12.43 -12.27 -13.23
CA ILE A 18 -11.03 -12.12 -13.65
C ILE A 18 -10.52 -10.71 -13.33
N ALA A 19 -11.26 -9.67 -13.73
CA ALA A 19 -10.88 -8.29 -13.47
C ALA A 19 -10.76 -8.01 -11.95
N ASN A 20 -11.68 -8.55 -11.14
CA ASN A 20 -11.61 -8.41 -9.69
C ASN A 20 -10.39 -9.11 -9.09
N MET A 21 -10.01 -10.29 -9.59
CA MET A 21 -8.82 -11.00 -9.10
C MET A 21 -7.53 -10.34 -9.55
N GLN A 22 -7.45 -9.83 -10.78
CA GLN A 22 -6.32 -9.03 -11.25
C GLN A 22 -6.11 -7.81 -10.36
N THR A 23 -7.18 -7.04 -10.09
CA THR A 23 -7.11 -5.86 -9.20
C THR A 23 -6.57 -6.22 -7.81
N ARG A 24 -6.97 -7.38 -7.27
CA ARG A 24 -6.50 -7.84 -5.95
C ARG A 24 -5.04 -8.31 -5.98
N LEU A 25 -4.60 -8.94 -7.07
CA LEU A 25 -3.20 -9.33 -7.27
C LEU A 25 -2.29 -8.10 -7.37
N ASP A 26 -2.68 -7.13 -8.19
CA ASP A 26 -1.93 -5.89 -8.41
C ASP A 26 -1.90 -5.03 -7.14
N GLY A 27 -3.00 -5.02 -6.39
CA GLY A 27 -3.10 -4.36 -5.09
C GLY A 27 -2.35 -5.05 -3.96
N GLY A 28 -1.78 -6.24 -4.16
CA GLY A 28 -1.08 -7.00 -3.11
C GLY A 28 -2.00 -7.63 -2.07
N ASP A 29 -3.28 -7.81 -2.38
CA ASP A 29 -4.26 -8.51 -1.52
C ASP A 29 -4.23 -10.04 -1.69
N VAL A 30 -3.44 -10.54 -2.64
CA VAL A 30 -3.23 -11.97 -2.90
C VAL A 30 -1.74 -12.28 -2.83
N GLY A 31 -1.40 -13.32 -2.08
CA GLY A 31 -0.02 -13.75 -1.82
C GLY A 31 0.52 -13.28 -0.46
N GLU A 32 1.56 -13.96 0.01
CA GLU A 32 2.15 -13.74 1.35
C GLU A 32 3.64 -13.36 1.30
N GLY A 33 4.19 -13.26 0.09
CA GLY A 33 5.59 -12.91 -0.15
C GLY A 33 5.86 -11.40 -0.11
N ASP A 34 7.13 -11.04 -0.22
CA ASP A 34 7.57 -9.64 -0.15
C ASP A 34 7.00 -8.77 -1.27
N GLY A 35 6.85 -9.31 -2.49
CA GLY A 35 6.23 -8.58 -3.59
C GLY A 35 4.77 -8.20 -3.33
N ALA A 36 3.99 -9.05 -2.64
CA ALA A 36 2.62 -8.72 -2.25
C ALA A 36 2.60 -7.62 -1.19
N ARG A 37 3.49 -7.71 -0.18
CA ARG A 37 3.66 -6.68 0.85
C ARG A 37 4.05 -5.33 0.26
N GLU A 38 4.99 -5.33 -0.68
CA GLU A 38 5.49 -4.11 -1.31
C GLU A 38 4.41 -3.44 -2.17
N ARG A 39 3.74 -4.19 -3.06
CA ARG A 39 2.59 -3.67 -3.84
C ARG A 39 1.52 -3.10 -2.93
N LYS A 40 1.22 -3.78 -1.82
CA LYS A 40 0.23 -3.30 -0.88
C LYS A 40 0.66 -2.02 -0.18
N LEU A 41 1.93 -1.94 0.23
CA LEU A 41 2.49 -0.74 0.83
C LEU A 41 2.43 0.44 -0.16
N VAL A 42 2.77 0.22 -1.43
CA VAL A 42 2.62 1.23 -2.49
C VAL A 42 1.18 1.67 -2.67
N ALA A 43 0.22 0.75 -2.68
CA ALA A 43 -1.20 1.09 -2.76
C ALA A 43 -1.65 1.94 -1.55
N VAL A 44 -1.19 1.62 -0.33
CA VAL A 44 -1.49 2.40 0.88
C VAL A 44 -0.85 3.80 0.82
N LEU A 45 0.40 3.91 0.37
CA LEU A 45 1.08 5.20 0.21
C LEU A 45 0.41 6.08 -0.84
N ARG A 46 0.08 5.50 -2.01
CA ARG A 46 -0.65 6.19 -3.07
C ARG A 46 -2.00 6.70 -2.57
N HIS A 47 -2.74 5.86 -1.84
CA HIS A 47 -4.00 6.27 -1.21
C HIS A 47 -3.79 7.42 -0.22
N TYR A 48 -2.76 7.36 0.63
CA TYR A 48 -2.44 8.41 1.59
C TYR A 48 -2.13 9.74 0.92
N LEU A 49 -1.38 9.74 -0.19
CA LEU A 49 -1.03 10.96 -0.90
C LEU A 49 -2.22 11.58 -1.64
N LEU A 50 -3.11 10.77 -2.20
CA LEU A 50 -4.23 11.27 -3.02
C LEU A 50 -5.46 11.66 -2.21
N ASN A 51 -5.67 11.07 -1.03
CA ASN A 51 -6.89 11.25 -0.25
C ASN A 51 -6.61 11.92 1.09
N PRO A 52 -7.48 12.84 1.55
CA PRO A 52 -7.37 13.40 2.89
C PRO A 52 -7.51 12.29 3.94
N VAL A 53 -6.76 12.43 5.03
CA VAL A 53 -6.76 11.44 6.11
C VAL A 53 -7.84 11.81 7.12
N ALA A 54 -8.59 10.81 7.60
CA ALA A 54 -9.59 11.04 8.64
C ALA A 54 -8.94 11.57 9.93
N ALA A 55 -9.61 12.53 10.58
CA ALA A 55 -9.11 13.15 11.82
C ALA A 55 -8.84 12.15 12.96
N SER A 56 -9.50 10.98 12.94
CA SER A 56 -9.28 9.89 13.90
C SER A 56 -7.84 9.38 13.94
N TYR A 57 -7.10 9.49 12.84
CA TYR A 57 -5.69 9.09 12.79
C TYR A 57 -4.76 10.08 13.50
N LYS A 58 -5.23 11.29 13.83
CA LYS A 58 -4.45 12.36 14.49
C LYS A 58 -3.16 12.73 13.74
N ILE A 59 -3.25 12.77 12.41
CA ILE A 59 -2.13 13.11 11.52
C ILE A 59 -2.37 14.51 10.97
N PRO A 60 -1.43 15.47 11.17
CA PRO A 60 -1.53 16.78 10.55
C PRO A 60 -1.54 16.68 9.03
N GLU A 61 -2.46 17.41 8.40
CA GLU A 61 -2.61 17.43 6.93
C GLU A 61 -1.35 17.97 6.22
N ALA A 62 -0.61 18.86 6.87
CA ALA A 62 0.66 19.38 6.37
C ALA A 62 1.73 18.28 6.16
N MET A 63 1.68 17.18 6.93
CA MET A 63 2.57 16.03 6.72
C MET A 63 2.25 15.36 5.38
N ARG A 64 0.96 15.13 5.07
CA ARG A 64 0.51 14.55 3.80
C ARG A 64 0.92 15.42 2.62
N GLN A 65 0.69 16.72 2.72
CA GLN A 65 1.06 17.69 1.67
C GLN A 65 2.57 17.70 1.41
N SER A 66 3.38 17.47 2.44
CA SER A 66 4.84 17.35 2.34
C SER A 66 5.32 15.95 1.93
N SER A 67 4.38 15.07 1.56
CA SER A 67 4.63 13.65 1.23
C SER A 67 5.30 12.86 2.35
N ILE A 68 5.05 13.24 3.60
CA ILE A 68 5.55 12.57 4.81
C ILE A 68 4.44 11.69 5.38
N VAL A 69 4.68 10.38 5.42
CA VAL A 69 3.75 9.40 5.99
C VAL A 69 4.23 8.93 7.36
N PRO A 70 3.38 8.94 8.39
CA PRO A 70 3.72 8.36 9.68
C PRO A 70 3.69 6.83 9.69
N VAL A 71 4.58 6.20 10.45
CA VAL A 71 4.57 4.73 10.63
C VAL A 71 3.29 4.25 11.30
N SER A 72 2.72 5.03 12.23
CA SER A 72 1.46 4.68 12.90
C SER A 72 0.30 4.49 11.92
N TYR A 73 0.24 5.31 10.87
CA TYR A 73 -0.75 5.18 9.80
C TYR A 73 -0.56 3.86 9.05
N LEU A 74 0.68 3.60 8.63
CA LEU A 74 1.01 2.40 7.86
C LEU A 74 0.72 1.14 8.65
N LEU A 75 1.07 1.09 9.94
CA LEU A 75 0.77 -0.04 10.82
C LEU A 75 -0.73 -0.36 10.88
N ILE A 76 -1.58 0.66 11.10
CA ILE A 76 -3.03 0.46 11.16
C ILE A 76 -3.57 -0.06 9.83
N ARG A 77 -3.08 0.51 8.71
CA ARG A 77 -3.55 0.16 7.37
C ARG A 77 -3.05 -1.20 6.90
N THR A 78 -1.81 -1.58 7.18
CA THR A 78 -1.23 -2.85 6.71
C THR A 78 -1.61 -4.03 7.59
N ALA A 79 -1.87 -3.81 8.89
CA ALA A 79 -2.23 -4.90 9.81
C ALA A 79 -3.50 -5.67 9.44
N GLN A 80 -4.39 -5.08 8.62
CA GLN A 80 -5.62 -5.72 8.16
C GLN A 80 -5.41 -6.66 6.96
N HIS A 81 -4.20 -6.73 6.39
CA HIS A 81 -3.93 -7.48 5.17
C HIS A 81 -3.15 -8.76 5.43
N ALA A 82 -3.55 -9.84 4.76
CA ALA A 82 -3.00 -11.19 4.92
C ALA A 82 -1.48 -11.22 4.78
N ALA A 83 -0.94 -10.55 3.76
CA ALA A 83 0.49 -10.45 3.51
C ALA A 83 1.32 -9.92 4.69
N PHE A 84 0.69 -9.21 5.65
CA PHE A 84 1.34 -8.69 6.84
C PHE A 84 1.02 -9.52 8.09
N TYR A 85 -0.24 -9.88 8.35
CA TYR A 85 -0.59 -10.57 9.59
C TYR A 85 -0.17 -12.06 9.61
N THR A 86 0.04 -12.70 8.45
CA THR A 86 0.53 -14.09 8.39
C THR A 86 2.06 -14.20 8.48
N HIS A 87 2.77 -13.07 8.50
CA HIS A 87 4.23 -13.05 8.58
C HIS A 87 4.74 -13.63 9.91
N ARG A 88 5.87 -14.34 9.87
CA ARG A 88 6.48 -15.00 11.04
C ARG A 88 6.70 -14.06 12.24
N PHE A 89 7.01 -12.79 11.97
CA PHE A 89 7.24 -11.76 13.00
C PHE A 89 6.04 -10.82 13.21
N GLY A 90 4.85 -11.23 12.74
CA GLY A 90 3.63 -10.44 12.75
C GLY A 90 3.67 -9.22 11.83
N SER A 91 2.56 -8.48 11.82
CA SER A 91 2.34 -7.32 10.95
C SER A 91 3.39 -6.22 11.12
N ASN A 92 3.87 -6.00 12.35
CA ASN A 92 4.87 -4.98 12.63
C ASN A 92 6.22 -5.36 12.04
N GLY A 93 6.65 -6.61 12.19
CA GLY A 93 7.89 -7.11 11.58
C GLY A 93 7.83 -7.03 10.06
N ALA A 94 6.73 -7.51 9.49
CA ALA A 94 6.48 -7.45 8.04
C ALA A 94 6.55 -6.02 7.49
N LEU A 95 5.96 -5.04 8.19
CA LEU A 95 6.01 -3.64 7.77
C LEU A 95 7.43 -3.08 7.87
N ARG A 96 8.17 -3.38 8.95
CA ARG A 96 9.55 -2.89 9.10
C ARG A 96 10.46 -3.44 8.01
N ASP A 97 10.30 -4.71 7.66
CA ASP A 97 11.06 -5.34 6.58
C ASP A 97 10.72 -4.69 5.23
N ALA A 98 9.43 -4.50 4.92
CA ALA A 98 9.01 -3.83 3.69
C ALA A 98 9.49 -2.37 3.61
N LEU A 99 9.41 -1.62 4.72
CA LEU A 99 9.91 -0.25 4.80
C LEU A 99 11.42 -0.17 4.59
N ARG A 100 12.17 -1.10 5.20
CA ARG A 100 13.62 -1.18 5.02
C ARG A 100 13.97 -1.42 3.55
N SER A 101 13.35 -2.40 2.89
CA SER A 101 13.57 -2.67 1.47
C SER A 101 13.25 -1.45 0.59
N MET A 102 12.17 -0.73 0.89
CA MET A 102 11.77 0.48 0.15
C MET A 102 12.71 1.67 0.36
N VAL A 103 13.31 1.81 1.54
CA VAL A 103 14.34 2.81 1.83
C VAL A 103 15.64 2.45 1.10
N GLU A 104 16.06 1.19 1.17
CA GLU A 104 17.26 0.69 0.48
C GLU A 104 17.15 0.84 -1.04
N ALA A 105 15.95 0.65 -1.62
CA ALA A 105 15.67 0.88 -3.02
C ALA A 105 15.52 2.37 -3.42
N GLY A 106 15.55 3.29 -2.45
CA GLY A 106 15.46 4.73 -2.68
C GLY A 106 14.05 5.23 -3.03
N TYR A 107 12.99 4.49 -2.69
CA TYR A 107 11.61 4.96 -2.82
C TYR A 107 11.17 5.83 -1.65
N LEU A 108 11.65 5.49 -0.46
CA LEU A 108 11.36 6.18 0.79
C LEU A 108 12.64 6.74 1.43
N MET A 109 12.47 7.80 2.21
CA MET A 109 13.53 8.37 3.05
C MET A 109 13.02 8.55 4.47
N GLU A 110 13.76 8.08 5.46
CA GLU A 110 13.41 8.34 6.86
C GLU A 110 13.57 9.83 7.18
N VAL A 111 12.56 10.42 7.81
CA VAL A 111 12.62 11.81 8.25
C VAL A 111 13.16 11.87 9.67
N LYS A 112 14.12 12.77 9.92
CA LYS A 112 14.64 13.01 11.26
C LYS A 112 13.50 13.43 12.20
N LYS A 113 13.53 12.88 13.41
CA LYS A 113 12.51 13.11 14.43
C LYS A 113 12.39 14.60 14.78
N ASP A 114 13.51 15.29 14.96
CA ASP A 114 13.54 16.71 15.34
C ASP A 114 12.84 17.59 14.28
N ALA A 115 13.15 17.36 13.00
CA ALA A 115 12.51 18.08 11.88
C ALA A 115 10.99 17.82 11.83
N THR A 116 10.55 16.62 12.22
CA THR A 116 9.13 16.26 12.22
C THR A 116 8.39 16.91 13.39
N ILE A 117 9.04 17.03 14.55
CA ILE A 117 8.50 17.71 15.73
C ILE A 117 8.41 19.21 15.47
N GLU A 118 9.46 19.82 14.94
CA GLU A 118 9.52 21.27 14.71
C GLU A 118 8.48 21.72 13.67
N ALA A 119 8.36 21.00 12.54
CA ALA A 119 7.47 21.40 11.46
C ALA A 119 6.01 20.96 11.66
N TYR A 120 5.75 19.86 12.38
CA TYR A 120 4.41 19.25 12.43
C TYR A 120 3.92 18.88 13.83
N SER A 121 4.72 19.11 14.88
CA SER A 121 4.41 18.66 16.26
C SER A 121 4.10 17.15 16.34
N TYR A 122 4.71 16.35 15.46
CA TYR A 122 4.54 14.91 15.42
C TYR A 122 5.81 14.21 15.94
N HIS A 123 5.63 13.34 16.94
CA HIS A 123 6.74 12.70 17.67
C HIS A 123 7.04 11.26 17.23
N GLY A 124 6.24 10.67 16.35
CA GLY A 124 6.44 9.32 15.87
C GLY A 124 7.49 9.24 14.75
N GLN A 125 7.88 8.02 14.39
CA GLN A 125 8.69 7.79 13.19
C GLN A 125 7.86 8.07 11.93
N ALA A 126 8.47 8.70 10.94
CA ALA A 126 7.84 9.02 9.67
C ALA A 126 8.82 8.88 8.50
N TYR A 127 8.27 8.61 7.33
CA TYR A 127 9.02 8.47 6.09
C TYR A 127 8.50 9.45 5.05
N ARG A 128 9.40 10.07 4.31
CA ARG A 128 9.06 10.86 3.13
C ARG A 128 9.02 9.95 1.91
N VAL A 129 7.95 10.07 1.13
CA VAL A 129 7.84 9.42 -0.18
C VAL A 129 8.62 10.24 -1.20
N LEU A 130 9.64 9.64 -1.81
CA LEU A 130 10.42 10.28 -2.88
C LEU A 130 9.83 9.96 -4.25
N ARG A 131 9.53 8.68 -4.47
CA ARG A 131 8.88 8.14 -5.66
C ARG A 131 8.18 6.82 -5.32
N LEU A 132 7.17 6.44 -6.09
CA LEU A 132 6.50 5.14 -5.95
C LEU A 132 6.88 4.25 -7.15
N PRO A 133 7.15 2.95 -6.95
CA PRO A 133 7.31 2.01 -8.04
C PRO A 133 6.01 1.89 -8.85
N ASN A 134 6.13 1.83 -10.18
CA ASN A 134 5.02 1.51 -11.08
C ASN A 134 5.07 0.01 -11.41
N TYR A 135 4.19 -0.76 -10.76
CA TYR A 135 4.04 -2.19 -11.02
C TYR A 135 3.15 -2.52 -12.22
N ASP A 136 2.51 -1.50 -12.79
CA ASP A 136 1.54 -1.62 -13.89
C ASP A 136 2.22 -1.81 -15.27
N GLU A 137 3.54 -1.64 -15.38
CA GLU A 137 4.33 -1.77 -16.63
C GLU A 137 4.94 -3.17 -16.84
N GLY A 138 4.36 -4.20 -16.23
CA GLY A 138 4.74 -5.60 -16.38
C GLY A 138 4.12 -6.32 -17.59
N GLY A 139 3.78 -5.61 -18.67
CA GLY A 139 3.64 -6.26 -19.99
C GLY A 139 4.99 -6.84 -20.41
N PRO A 140 5.03 -7.90 -21.24
CA PRO A 140 6.25 -8.69 -21.47
C PRO A 140 7.41 -7.78 -21.88
N GLN A 141 8.42 -7.70 -21.02
CA GLN A 141 9.72 -7.17 -21.39
C GLN A 141 10.36 -8.15 -22.37
N ALA A 142 10.95 -7.57 -23.42
CA ALA A 142 11.49 -8.22 -24.63
C ALA A 142 12.33 -9.48 -24.40
#